data_AF-A0A7L3M0L4-F1
#
_entry.id   AF-A0A7L3M0L4-F1
#
_cell.length_a   1.000
_cell.length_b   1.000
_cell.length_c   1.000
_cell.angle_alpha   90.00
_cell.angle_beta   90.00
_cell.angle_gamma   90.00
#
_symmetry.space_group_name_H-M   'P 1'
#
loop_
_entity.id
_entity.type
_entity.pdbx_description
1 polymer ?
#
loop_
_entity_poly.entity_id
_entity_poly.type
_entity_poly.pdbx_seq_one_letter_code
_entity_poly.pdbx_strand_id
1 'polypeptide(L)' 'KAVADGIPLGHEKEMKLAKLLLRFPETIVRLTVDLFLHPLCEYLYEVSTVFTEFYDVCYCVEKDRTTGQIVHINM' A
#
# COMPACT_ATOMS: atom_id res chain seq x y z
N LYS A 1 -2.47 18.76 22.25
CA LYS A 1 -3.23 17.61 21.72
C LYS A 1 -2.91 17.53 20.24
N ALA A 2 -1.84 16.81 19.87
CA ALA A 2 -1.46 16.67 18.46
C ALA A 2 -2.48 15.73 17.82
N VAL A 3 -3.33 16.27 16.97
CA VAL A 3 -4.09 15.46 16.02
C VAL A 3 -3.03 14.93 15.05
N ALA A 4 -2.75 13.63 15.11
CA ALA A 4 -2.03 12.99 14.02
C ALA A 4 -2.99 13.04 12.83
N ASP A 5 -2.73 13.93 11.88
CA ASP A 5 -3.36 13.89 10.56
C ASP A 5 -2.86 12.62 9.85
N GLY A 6 -3.45 11.48 10.22
CA GLY A 6 -3.13 10.17 9.66
C GLY A 6 -3.70 10.03 8.25
N ILE A 7 -3.10 9.13 7.46
CA ILE A 7 -3.63 8.77 6.13
C ILE A 7 -5.00 8.10 6.33
N PRO A 8 -6.09 8.61 5.73
CA PRO A 8 -7.40 7.99 5.84
C PRO A 8 -7.38 6.62 5.15
N LEU A 9 -7.78 5.58 5.89
CA LEU A 9 -7.92 4.21 5.37
C LEU A 9 -9.40 3.84 5.40
N GLY A 10 -10.13 4.24 4.36
CA GLY A 10 -11.58 4.07 4.28
C GLY A 10 -12.00 2.76 3.62
N HIS A 11 -11.17 2.24 2.72
CA HIS A 11 -11.46 1.02 1.97
C HIS A 11 -10.71 -0.20 2.52
N GLU A 12 -11.31 -1.39 2.45
CA GLU A 12 -10.69 -2.62 2.96
C GLU A 12 -9.36 -2.93 2.25
N LYS A 13 -9.23 -2.58 0.96
CA LYS A 13 -7.98 -2.77 0.20
C LYS A 13 -6.87 -1.82 0.64
N GLU A 14 -7.21 -0.58 0.98
CA GLU A 14 -6.26 0.38 1.58
C GLU A 14 -5.77 -0.16 2.93
N MET A 15 -6.69 -0.64 3.77
CA MET A 15 -6.36 -1.21 5.07
C MET A 15 -5.50 -2.48 4.95
N LYS A 16 -5.78 -3.34 3.97
CA LYS A 16 -5.00 -4.56 3.67
C LYS A 16 -3.57 -4.18 3.28
N LEU A 17 -3.40 -3.22 2.36
CA LEU A 17 -2.09 -2.75 1.93
C LEU A 17 -1.33 -2.09 3.09
N ALA A 18 -1.97 -1.21 3.86
CA ALA A 18 -1.35 -0.53 4.99
C ALA A 18 -0.82 -1.53 6.05
N LYS A 19 -1.63 -2.52 6.41
CA LYS A 19 -1.23 -3.59 7.35
C LYS A 19 -0.05 -4.40 6.81
N LEU A 20 -0.05 -4.71 5.51
CA LEU A 20 1.05 -5.43 4.87
C LEU A 20 2.35 -4.63 4.93
N LEU A 21 2.32 -3.34 4.57
CA LEU A 21 3.49 -2.47 4.60
C LEU A 21 4.12 -2.35 5.99
N LEU A 22 3.30 -2.38 7.04
CA LEU A 22 3.78 -2.36 8.44
C LEU A 22 4.55 -3.62 8.85
N ARG A 23 4.49 -4.71 8.07
CA ARG A 23 5.28 -5.93 8.34
C ARG A 23 6.73 -5.83 7.87
N PHE A 24 7.08 -4.84 7.05
CA PHE A 24 8.43 -4.72 6.49
C PHE A 24 9.55 -4.78 7.55
N PRO A 25 9.48 -4.06 8.68
CA PRO A 25 10.54 -4.10 9.68
C PRO A 25 10.75 -5.49 10.27
N GLU A 26 9.67 -6.25 10.48
CA GLU A 26 9.73 -7.62 10.98
C GLU A 26 10.42 -8.54 9.96
N THR A 27 10.06 -8.44 8.68
CA THR A 27 10.71 -9.19 7.59
C THR A 27 12.22 -8.91 7.52
N ILE A 28 12.62 -7.65 7.67
CA ILE A 28 14.04 -7.26 7.65
C ILE A 28 14.78 -7.79 8.88
N VAL A 29 14.21 -7.64 10.08
CA VAL A 29 14.83 -8.18 11.31
C VAL A 29 15.06 -9.67 11.17
N ARG A 30 14.05 -10.41 10.70
CA ARG A 30 14.17 -11.86 10.49
C ARG A 30 15.23 -12.23 9.46
N LEU A 31 15.31 -11.50 8.34
CA LEU A 31 16.37 -11.68 7.35
C LEU A 31 17.76 -11.48 7.95
N THR A 32 17.95 -10.48 8.81
CA THR A 32 19.27 -10.23 9.43
C THR A 32 19.68 -11.30 10.45
N VAL A 33 18.71 -12.00 11.05
CA VAL A 33 18.96 -13.08 12.01
C VAL A 33 19.16 -14.42 11.31
N ASP A 34 18.24 -14.77 10.40
CA ASP A 34 18.22 -16.08 9.74
C ASP A 34 19.14 -16.15 8.51
N LEU A 35 19.56 -14.99 7.99
CA LEU A 35 20.35 -14.82 6.75
C LEU A 35 19.71 -15.43 5.49
N PHE A 36 18.40 -15.63 5.51
CA PHE A 36 17.63 -16.11 4.38
C PHE A 36 16.94 -14.97 3.65
N LEU A 37 17.23 -14.84 2.34
CA LEU A 37 16.68 -13.77 1.50
C LEU A 37 15.26 -14.08 0.97
N HIS A 38 14.87 -15.35 0.89
CA HIS A 38 13.59 -15.76 0.30
C HIS A 38 12.34 -15.11 0.97
N PRO A 39 12.25 -14.90 2.30
CA PRO A 39 11.08 -14.28 2.90
C PRO A 39 10.92 -12.81 2.48
N LEU A 40 12.02 -12.11 2.20
CA LEU A 40 11.97 -10.76 1.64
C LEU A 40 11.39 -10.78 0.23
N CYS A 41 11.81 -11.74 -0.61
CA CYS A 41 11.26 -11.89 -1.96
C CYS A 41 9.75 -12.21 -1.92
N GLU A 42 9.31 -13.09 -1.02
CA GLU A 42 7.90 -13.41 -0.81
C GLU A 42 7.11 -12.18 -0.35
N TYR A 43 7.63 -11.42 0.61
CA TYR A 43 7.02 -10.17 1.07
C TYR A 43 6.86 -9.16 -0.08
N LEU A 44 7.89 -8.94 -0.90
CA LEU A 44 7.84 -8.00 -2.03
C LEU A 44 6.84 -8.44 -3.11
N TYR A 45 6.73 -9.76 -3.33
CA TYR A 45 5.73 -10.32 -4.21
C TYR A 45 4.32 -10.05 -3.67
N GLU A 46 4.07 -10.33 -2.38
CA GLU A 46 2.79 -10.05 -1.73
C GLU A 46 2.44 -8.56 -1.80
N VAL A 47 3.39 -7.66 -1.53
CA VAL A 47 3.19 -6.20 -1.64
C VAL A 47 2.76 -5.83 -3.05
N SER A 48 3.41 -6.38 -4.07
CA SER A 48 3.07 -6.09 -5.47
C SER A 48 1.64 -6.54 -5.79
N THR A 49 1.26 -7.75 -5.39
CA THR A 49 -0.10 -8.27 -5.60
C THR A 49 -1.15 -7.43 -4.88
N VAL A 50 -0.95 -7.13 -3.60
CA VAL A 50 -1.91 -6.34 -2.81
C VAL A 50 -1.99 -4.89 -3.29
N PHE A 51 -0.88 -4.33 -3.75
CA PHE A 51 -0.86 -3.00 -4.36
C PHE A 51 -1.68 -2.97 -5.66
N THR A 52 -1.57 -3.98 -6.53
CA THR A 52 -2.40 -4.08 -7.74
C THR A 52 -3.88 -4.17 -7.38
N GLU A 53 -4.25 -5.00 -6.39
CA GLU A 53 -5.64 -5.07 -5.91
C GLU A 53 -6.17 -3.73 -5.38
N PHE A 54 -5.31 -2.95 -4.71
CA PHE A 54 -5.65 -1.60 -4.24
C PHE A 54 -5.83 -0.66 -5.44
N TYR A 55 -4.89 -0.64 -6.37
CA TYR A 55 -4.88 0.29 -7.50
C TYR A 55 -6.04 0.07 -8.47
N ASP A 56 -6.50 -1.18 -8.60
CA ASP A 56 -7.66 -1.53 -9.44
C ASP A 56 -9.00 -1.02 -8.86
N VAL A 57 -9.07 -0.78 -7.55
CA VAL A 57 -10.32 -0.47 -6.85
C VAL A 57 -10.36 0.95 -6.30
N CYS A 58 -9.23 1.47 -5.82
CA CYS A 58 -9.13 2.77 -5.16
C CYS A 58 -8.43 3.77 -6.09
N TYR A 59 -9.21 4.63 -6.75
CA TYR A 59 -8.67 5.62 -7.68
C TYR A 59 -7.89 6.71 -6.94
N CYS A 60 -6.58 6.77 -7.17
CA CYS A 60 -5.75 7.88 -6.66
C CYS A 60 -5.97 9.17 -7.47
N VAL A 61 -6.23 9.05 -8.77
CA VAL A 61 -6.46 10.17 -9.68
C VAL A 61 -7.67 9.86 -10.55
N GLU A 62 -8.72 10.67 -10.41
CA GLU A 62 -9.91 10.57 -11.23
C GLU A 62 -9.84 11.61 -12.35
N LYS A 63 -10.04 11.16 -13.59
CA LYS A 63 -10.05 12.02 -14.77
C LYS A 63 -11.39 11.93 -15.48
N ASP A 64 -11.84 13.05 -15.99
CA ASP A 64 -12.98 13.12 -16.89
C ASP A 64 -12.64 12.39 -18.19
N ARG A 65 -13.46 11.42 -18.58
CA ARG A 65 -13.18 10.55 -19.73
C ARG A 65 -13.24 11.28 -21.07
N THR A 66 -13.93 12.41 -21.15
CA THR A 66 -14.17 13.13 -22.41
C THR A 66 -13.17 14.26 -22.60
N THR A 67 -12.85 14.99 -21.52
CA THR A 67 -11.95 16.15 -21.57
C THR A 67 -10.51 15.81 -21.15
N GLY A 68 -10.30 14.68 -20.48
CA GLY A 68 -9.00 14.27 -19.94
C GLY A 68 -8.53 15.09 -18.74
N GLN A 69 -9.34 16.04 -18.25
CA GLN A 69 -9.02 16.87 -17.10
C GLN A 69 -9.09 16.05 -15.81
N ILE A 70 -8.21 16.36 -14.85
CA ILE A 70 -8.22 15.75 -13.53
C ILE A 70 -9.39 16.36 -12.75
N VAL A 71 -10.32 15.51 -12.31
CA VAL A 71 -11.53 15.90 -11.58
C VAL A 71 -11.31 15.81 -10.08
N HIS A 72 -10.59 14.78 -9.63
CA HIS A 72 -10.34 14.53 -8.21
C HIS A 72 -8.99 13.83 -8.01
N ILE A 73 -8.30 14.18 -6.92
CA ILE A 73 -7.07 13.53 -6.47
C ILE A 73 -7.30 13.13 -5.02
N ASN A 74 -7.22 11.83 -4.75
CA ASN A 74 -7.31 11.30 -3.39
C ASN A 74 -5.91 11.44 -2.75
N MET A 75 -5.77 12.37 -1.79
CA MET A 75 -4.53 12.61 -1.03
C MET A 75 -4.60 11.99 0.36
#